data_AF-A0A8S0UN89-F1
#
_entry.id   AF-A0A8S0UN89-F1
#
_cell.length_a   1.000
_cell.length_b   1.000
_cell.length_c   1.000
_cell.angle_alpha   90.00
_cell.angle_beta   90.00
_cell.angle_gamma   90.00
#
_symmetry.space_group_name_H-M   'P 1'
#
loop_
_entity.id
_entity.type
_entity.pdbx_description
1 polymer ?
#
loop_
_entity_poly.entity_id
_entity_poly.type
_entity_poly.pdbx_seq_one_letter_code
_entity_poly.pdbx_strand_id
1 'polypeptide(L)'
;MVDGRISVSPFDTAFVCVINDLEGRNAPQFPSSLEWIAKNQLSDGSWGDEHFYLAYDRLLNTLACVVSLRAWRVHADKSEKVSLSKFMISPYKYEMTCGFEIIFPVLLRRARDLGIQIPYDAPILKEISAARARKLTRIPKNFLHKVPTCLLHNMEGSEDLEWEKILKLQTPKGTFITSPSTTAFAVMETKNGDCLILINYVVEKFNGGDVFDNFKKVKKFMCYSGQAFESPSPSFNLYRASQVLFPGEKILEEAREFSYTFLKQRLASNQLLDKWLISKHLTNEIKTGLDMPCDSDWVRDSDDRKSTTGMPEINDNAYMELAKLDYNRCQSRHQMDWNHMQQ
;
A
#
# COMPACT_ATOMS: atom_id res chain seq x y z
N MET A 1 -20.77 -1.41 -0.53
CA MET A 1 -19.39 -1.14 -0.94
C MET A 1 -19.37 -0.47 -2.32
N VAL A 2 -18.79 0.72 -2.33
CA VAL A 2 -18.28 1.47 -3.49
C VAL A 2 -16.77 1.16 -3.59
N ASP A 3 -16.05 1.68 -4.58
CA ASP A 3 -14.58 1.78 -4.57
C ASP A 3 -14.15 2.37 -3.21
N GLY A 4 -13.52 1.56 -2.35
CA GLY A 4 -13.62 1.68 -0.88
C GLY A 4 -12.90 2.88 -0.24
N ARG A 5 -13.25 3.17 1.02
CA ARG A 5 -12.61 4.24 1.82
C ARG A 5 -11.18 3.85 2.20
N ILE A 6 -10.22 4.71 1.86
CA ILE A 6 -8.79 4.54 2.10
C ILE A 6 -8.19 5.89 2.48
N SER A 7 -7.18 5.93 3.36
CA SER A 7 -6.51 7.19 3.72
C SER A 7 -5.68 7.77 2.56
N VAL A 8 -5.42 9.08 2.61
CA VAL A 8 -4.57 9.75 1.61
C VAL A 8 -3.15 9.21 1.63
N SER A 9 -2.53 9.12 0.46
CA SER A 9 -1.09 8.88 0.31
C SER A 9 -0.37 10.19 -0.06
N PRO A 10 0.40 10.81 0.86
CA PRO A 10 1.18 12.01 0.55
C PRO A 10 2.17 11.80 -0.60
N PHE A 11 2.73 10.60 -0.70
CA PHE A 11 3.61 10.17 -1.79
C PHE A 11 2.92 10.26 -3.16
N ASP A 12 1.70 9.70 -3.30
CA ASP A 12 0.94 9.76 -4.54
C ASP A 12 0.56 11.21 -4.89
N THR A 13 0.09 11.97 -3.91
CA THR A 13 -0.23 13.40 -4.09
C THR A 13 0.99 14.21 -4.55
N ALA A 14 2.18 13.92 -4.03
CA ALA A 14 3.41 14.58 -4.45
C ALA A 14 3.81 14.27 -5.91
N PHE A 15 3.49 13.07 -6.41
CA PHE A 15 3.68 12.74 -7.83
C PHE A 15 2.67 13.44 -8.74
N VAL A 16 1.44 13.68 -8.28
CA VAL A 16 0.44 14.51 -8.98
C VAL A 16 0.89 15.98 -9.03
N CYS A 17 1.46 16.50 -7.94
CA CYS A 17 1.92 17.89 -7.85
C CYS A 17 2.96 18.28 -8.91
N VAL A 18 3.82 17.36 -9.35
CA VAL A 18 4.90 17.64 -10.31
C VAL A 18 4.49 17.51 -11.78
N ILE A 19 3.21 17.25 -12.06
CA ILE A 19 2.67 17.33 -13.42
C ILE A 19 2.68 18.81 -13.86
N ASN A 20 3.46 19.11 -14.90
CA ASN A 20 3.45 20.43 -15.55
C ASN A 20 2.10 20.68 -16.25
N ASP A 21 1.66 21.93 -16.25
CA ASP A 21 0.53 22.40 -17.04
C ASP A 21 0.62 21.94 -18.50
N LEU A 22 -0.40 21.22 -18.97
CA LEU A 22 -0.36 20.58 -20.28
C LEU A 22 -0.50 21.57 -21.45
N GLU A 23 -1.04 22.76 -21.18
CA GLU A 23 -1.08 23.91 -22.10
C GLU A 23 0.29 24.61 -22.24
N GLY A 24 1.29 24.20 -21.46
CA GLY A 24 2.68 24.66 -21.57
C GLY A 24 3.04 25.88 -20.72
N ARG A 25 2.19 26.28 -19.77
CA ARG A 25 2.55 27.32 -18.79
C ARG A 25 3.60 26.76 -17.81
N ASN A 26 4.44 27.64 -17.27
CA ASN A 26 5.37 27.28 -16.20
C ASN A 26 4.65 27.24 -14.84
N ALA A 27 3.70 26.31 -14.69
CA ALA A 27 2.81 26.17 -13.54
C ALA A 27 2.43 24.68 -13.31
N PRO A 28 2.08 24.29 -12.08
CA PRO A 28 1.55 22.96 -11.81
C PRO A 28 0.15 22.78 -12.41
N GLN A 29 -0.10 21.64 -13.03
CA GLN A 29 -1.42 21.26 -13.53
C GLN A 29 -2.46 21.14 -12.39
N PHE A 30 -1.99 20.81 -11.17
CA PHE A 30 -2.84 20.58 -9.98
C PHE A 30 -2.36 21.40 -8.76
N PRO A 31 -2.63 22.73 -8.73
CA PRO A 31 -2.23 23.59 -7.60
C PRO A 31 -2.86 23.15 -6.26
N SER A 32 -4.08 22.61 -6.28
CA SER A 32 -4.78 22.11 -5.09
C SER A 32 -4.02 21.00 -4.35
N SER A 33 -3.29 20.14 -5.08
CA SER A 33 -2.46 19.10 -4.48
C SER A 33 -1.25 19.65 -3.72
N LEU A 34 -0.66 20.76 -4.19
CA LEU A 34 0.42 21.44 -3.45
C LEU A 34 -0.10 22.08 -2.16
N GLU A 35 -1.29 22.68 -2.21
CA GLU A 35 -1.97 23.20 -1.02
C GLU A 35 -2.35 22.09 -0.03
N TRP A 36 -2.76 20.92 -0.52
CA TRP A 36 -3.00 19.75 0.33
C TRP A 36 -1.71 19.32 1.05
N ILE A 37 -0.59 19.19 0.34
CA ILE A 37 0.71 18.85 0.96
C ILE A 37 1.09 19.88 2.03
N ALA A 38 1.00 21.17 1.72
CA ALA A 38 1.37 22.23 2.67
C ALA A 38 0.52 22.22 3.95
N LYS A 39 -0.75 21.82 3.87
CA LYS A 39 -1.68 21.75 5.01
C LYS A 39 -1.53 20.48 5.84
N ASN A 40 -1.15 19.36 5.24
CA ASN A 40 -1.10 18.04 5.88
C ASN A 40 0.31 17.61 6.34
N GLN A 41 1.19 18.57 6.64
CA GLN A 41 2.46 18.29 7.31
C GLN A 41 2.23 17.97 8.78
N LEU A 42 2.78 16.86 9.27
CA LEU A 42 2.71 16.44 10.67
C LEU A 42 3.53 17.37 11.58
N SER A 43 3.24 17.34 12.88
CA SER A 43 3.90 18.19 13.89
C SER A 43 5.41 17.95 14.04
N ASP A 44 5.90 16.77 13.65
CA ASP A 44 7.34 16.43 13.59
C ASP A 44 8.04 16.91 12.30
N GLY A 45 7.30 17.53 11.38
CA GLY A 45 7.75 18.01 10.08
C GLY A 45 7.68 16.96 8.96
N SER A 46 7.29 15.72 9.25
CA SER A 46 7.15 14.66 8.24
C SER A 46 5.76 14.65 7.58
N TRP A 47 5.62 13.82 6.54
CA TRP A 47 4.34 13.37 6.00
C TRP A 47 4.27 11.85 6.11
N GLY A 48 3.05 11.31 6.22
CA GLY A 48 2.75 9.88 6.33
C GLY A 48 1.54 9.67 7.23
N ASP A 49 1.33 8.45 7.71
CA ASP A 49 0.24 8.14 8.65
C ASP A 49 0.48 8.82 10.02
N GLU A 50 -0.51 9.58 10.51
CA GLU A 50 -0.46 10.30 11.79
C GLU A 50 -0.51 9.35 13.00
N HIS A 51 -1.27 8.25 12.87
CA HIS A 51 -1.58 7.32 13.95
C HIS A 51 -0.66 6.09 13.97
N PHE A 52 0.13 5.88 12.92
CA PHE A 52 1.09 4.79 12.81
C PHE A 52 2.45 5.27 12.28
N TYR A 53 3.48 5.21 13.13
CA TYR A 53 4.84 5.57 12.73
C TYR A 53 5.55 4.38 12.09
N LEU A 54 5.88 4.50 10.81
CA LEU A 54 6.82 3.62 10.11
C LEU A 54 7.93 4.42 9.45
N ALA A 55 9.19 4.12 9.76
CA ALA A 55 10.32 4.91 9.29
C ALA A 55 10.43 4.98 7.75
N TYR A 56 10.17 3.86 7.05
CA TYR A 56 10.18 3.83 5.58
C TYR A 56 9.03 4.63 4.95
N ASP A 57 7.86 4.60 5.57
CA ASP A 57 6.71 5.41 5.15
C ASP A 57 7.01 6.90 5.31
N ARG A 58 7.41 7.33 6.52
CA ARG A 58 7.77 8.72 6.80
C ARG A 58 8.90 9.21 5.90
N LEU A 59 9.94 8.40 5.65
CA LEU A 59 11.01 8.75 4.69
C LEU A 59 10.48 8.98 3.27
N LEU A 60 9.65 8.05 2.76
CA LEU A 60 9.17 8.07 1.39
C LEU A 60 8.20 9.24 1.13
N ASN A 61 7.17 9.35 1.97
CA ASN A 61 6.16 10.42 1.91
C ASN A 61 6.80 11.80 2.06
N THR A 62 7.67 11.97 3.06
CA THR A 62 8.32 13.26 3.34
C THR A 62 9.27 13.66 2.21
N LEU A 63 10.09 12.75 1.69
CA LEU A 63 11.01 13.07 0.60
C LEU A 63 10.24 13.45 -0.67
N ALA A 64 9.16 12.75 -0.99
CA ALA A 64 8.30 13.08 -2.13
C ALA A 64 7.67 14.48 -1.98
N CYS A 65 7.08 14.78 -0.82
CA CYS A 65 6.48 16.08 -0.54
C CYS A 65 7.50 17.24 -0.58
N VAL A 66 8.70 17.05 -0.01
CA VAL A 66 9.77 18.05 -0.06
C VAL A 66 10.24 18.27 -1.51
N VAL A 67 10.39 17.20 -2.30
CA VAL A 67 10.73 17.30 -3.73
C VAL A 67 9.65 18.06 -4.52
N SER A 68 8.36 17.79 -4.30
CA SER A 68 7.29 18.47 -5.04
C SER A 68 7.16 19.95 -4.68
N LEU A 69 7.26 20.31 -3.40
CA LEU A 69 7.25 21.72 -2.98
C LEU A 69 8.47 22.49 -3.52
N ARG A 70 9.67 21.88 -3.47
CA ARG A 70 10.91 22.50 -3.96
C ARG A 70 10.98 22.61 -5.49
N ALA A 71 10.39 21.68 -6.23
CA ALA A 71 10.29 21.77 -7.69
C ALA A 71 9.57 23.05 -8.14
N TRP A 72 8.49 23.43 -7.44
CA TRP A 72 7.70 24.63 -7.73
C TRP A 72 8.13 25.88 -6.93
N ARG A 73 9.10 25.74 -6.00
CA ARG A 73 9.58 26.81 -5.11
C ARG A 73 8.47 27.46 -4.26
N VAL A 74 7.48 26.67 -3.85
CA VAL A 74 6.36 27.08 -2.99
C VAL A 74 6.52 26.53 -1.57
N HIS A 75 5.83 27.12 -0.59
CA HIS A 75 5.77 26.65 0.80
C HIS A 75 7.15 26.32 1.40
N ALA A 76 8.10 27.24 1.23
CA ALA A 76 9.49 27.06 1.64
C ALA A 76 9.60 26.68 3.13
N ASP A 77 8.79 27.30 3.99
CA ASP A 77 8.71 27.03 5.43
C ASP A 77 8.36 25.57 5.75
N LYS A 78 7.56 24.91 4.90
CA LYS A 78 7.22 23.49 5.03
C LYS A 78 8.38 22.61 4.63
N SER A 79 9.05 22.96 3.52
CA SER A 79 10.20 22.21 2.99
C SER A 79 11.47 22.30 3.86
N GLU A 80 11.65 23.40 4.59
CA GLU A 80 12.85 23.68 5.38
C GLU A 80 12.76 23.21 6.84
N LYS A 81 11.55 23.00 7.38
CA LYS A 81 11.32 22.40 8.71
C LYS A 81 11.73 20.92 8.81
N VAL A 82 12.00 20.27 7.68
CA VAL A 82 12.21 18.82 7.60
C VAL A 82 13.66 18.43 7.86
N SER A 83 13.88 17.63 8.90
CA SER A 83 15.17 16.97 9.17
C SER A 83 15.10 15.50 8.76
N LEU A 84 15.26 15.22 7.46
CA LEU A 84 15.20 13.85 6.91
C LEU A 84 16.20 12.87 7.56
N SER A 85 17.32 13.39 8.10
CA SER A 85 18.32 12.61 8.82
C SER A 85 17.78 11.91 10.06
N LYS A 86 16.72 12.43 10.71
CA LYS A 86 16.07 11.79 11.87
C LYS A 86 15.49 10.42 11.53
N PHE A 87 14.95 10.26 10.32
CA PHE A 87 14.24 9.05 9.91
C PHE A 87 15.16 7.99 9.28
N MET A 88 16.38 8.37 8.86
CA MET A 88 17.37 7.47 8.23
C MET A 88 18.15 6.56 9.21
N ILE A 89 17.80 6.58 10.50
CA ILE A 89 18.51 5.86 11.58
C ILE A 89 17.93 4.43 11.81
N SER A 90 16.81 4.07 11.17
CA SER A 90 16.11 2.80 11.42
C SER A 90 16.85 1.56 10.87
N PRO A 91 17.16 0.53 11.69
CA PRO A 91 17.81 -0.70 11.24
C PRO A 91 16.83 -1.80 10.76
N TYR A 92 15.52 -1.57 10.81
CA TYR A 92 14.50 -2.62 10.68
C TYR A 92 14.18 -3.01 9.21
N LYS A 93 15.01 -3.86 8.60
CA LYS A 93 14.83 -4.39 7.22
C LYS A 93 13.49 -5.05 6.90
N TYR A 94 12.65 -5.37 7.90
CA TYR A 94 11.47 -6.23 7.75
C TYR A 94 10.15 -5.49 7.46
N GLU A 95 10.06 -4.19 7.73
CA GLU A 95 8.82 -3.39 7.56
C GLU A 95 8.95 -2.38 6.41
N MET A 96 9.59 -2.77 5.31
CA MET A 96 9.85 -1.88 4.19
C MET A 96 8.65 -1.79 3.23
N THR A 97 8.23 -0.57 2.91
CA THR A 97 7.10 -0.29 2.02
C THR A 97 7.31 -0.88 0.62
N CYS A 98 6.20 -1.16 -0.09
CA CYS A 98 6.26 -1.65 -1.46
C CYS A 98 7.06 -0.69 -2.35
N GLY A 99 7.83 -1.23 -3.29
CA GLY A 99 8.60 -0.42 -4.24
C GLY A 99 9.75 0.41 -3.65
N PHE A 100 9.95 0.48 -2.33
CA PHE A 100 10.86 1.45 -1.70
C PHE A 100 12.28 1.46 -2.31
N GLU A 101 12.97 0.33 -2.41
CA GLU A 101 14.31 0.28 -3.03
C GLU A 101 14.33 0.62 -4.53
N ILE A 102 13.18 0.54 -5.21
CA ILE A 102 13.05 0.93 -6.61
C ILE A 102 12.82 2.44 -6.70
N ILE A 103 11.87 2.98 -5.93
CA ILE A 103 11.39 4.38 -5.99
C ILE A 103 12.32 5.35 -5.24
N PHE A 104 12.71 5.04 -4.01
CA PHE A 104 13.39 5.98 -3.12
C PHE A 104 14.74 6.48 -3.68
N PRO A 105 15.59 5.66 -4.34
CA PRO A 105 16.79 6.18 -5.01
C PRO A 105 16.50 7.14 -6.18
N VAL A 106 15.35 7.02 -6.85
CA VAL A 106 14.96 7.96 -7.90
C VAL A 106 14.60 9.32 -7.30
N LEU A 107 13.82 9.32 -6.21
CA LEU A 107 13.52 10.54 -5.44
C LEU A 107 14.78 11.19 -4.85
N LEU A 108 15.75 10.41 -4.35
CA LEU A 108 17.03 10.94 -3.84
C LEU A 108 17.85 11.66 -4.92
N ARG A 109 17.80 11.21 -6.18
CA ARG A 109 18.45 11.93 -7.29
C ARG A 109 17.73 13.23 -7.59
N ARG A 110 16.40 13.20 -7.75
CA ARG A 110 15.57 14.42 -7.92
C ARG A 110 15.81 15.43 -6.79
N ALA A 111 15.94 14.97 -5.55
CA ALA A 111 16.24 15.82 -4.41
C ALA A 111 17.63 16.47 -4.50
N ARG A 112 18.63 15.73 -4.98
CA ARG A 112 19.99 16.23 -5.22
C ARG A 112 20.01 17.28 -6.32
N ASP A 113 19.31 17.03 -7.42
CA ASP A 113 19.21 17.94 -8.56
C ASP A 113 18.51 19.26 -8.17
N LEU A 114 17.59 19.22 -7.20
CA LEU A 114 16.94 20.38 -6.58
C LEU A 114 17.75 21.03 -5.42
N GLY A 115 18.97 20.58 -5.16
CA GLY A 115 19.86 21.12 -4.12
C GLY A 115 19.39 20.85 -2.68
N ILE A 116 18.50 19.88 -2.45
CA ILE A 116 17.97 19.55 -1.13
C ILE A 116 19.08 18.89 -0.30
N GLN A 117 19.29 19.40 0.92
CA GLN A 117 20.39 18.98 1.79
C GLN A 117 20.05 17.66 2.49
N ILE A 118 20.67 16.57 2.04
CA ILE A 118 20.54 15.21 2.58
C ILE A 118 21.96 14.64 2.70
N PRO A 119 22.29 13.85 3.74
CA PRO A 119 23.54 13.08 3.80
C PRO A 119 23.55 11.93 2.77
N TYR A 120 23.68 12.28 1.48
CA TYR A 120 23.68 11.34 0.35
C TYR A 120 24.74 10.24 0.44
N ASP A 121 25.81 10.49 1.19
CA ASP A 121 26.90 9.54 1.43
C ASP A 121 26.67 8.54 2.56
N ALA A 122 25.56 8.65 3.29
CA ALA A 122 25.22 7.77 4.41
C ALA A 122 25.22 6.28 3.97
N PRO A 123 25.82 5.36 4.76
CA PRO A 123 25.94 3.95 4.38
C PRO A 123 24.61 3.29 3.99
N ILE A 124 23.53 3.61 4.72
CA ILE A 124 22.19 3.09 4.44
C ILE A 124 21.67 3.44 3.03
N LEU A 125 21.98 4.64 2.53
CA LEU A 125 21.57 5.07 1.18
C LEU A 125 22.37 4.35 0.08
N LYS A 126 23.64 4.04 0.37
CA LYS A 126 24.50 3.22 -0.50
C LYS A 126 24.01 1.76 -0.52
N GLU A 127 23.58 1.20 0.62
CA GLU A 127 22.95 -0.12 0.69
C GLU A 127 21.65 -0.21 -0.13
N ILE A 128 20.74 0.76 0.02
CA ILE A 128 19.48 0.83 -0.74
C ILE A 128 19.77 0.94 -2.25
N SER A 129 20.72 1.79 -2.64
CA SER A 129 21.12 1.94 -4.05
C SER A 129 21.73 0.66 -4.64
N ALA A 130 22.54 -0.06 -3.87
CA ALA A 130 23.05 -1.37 -4.28
C ALA A 130 21.94 -2.43 -4.34
N ALA A 131 20.94 -2.36 -3.48
CA ALA A 131 19.77 -3.23 -3.52
C ALA A 131 18.88 -2.96 -4.75
N ARG A 132 18.68 -1.68 -5.11
CA ARG A 132 18.05 -1.27 -6.38
C ARG A 132 18.72 -1.95 -7.57
N ALA A 133 20.04 -1.80 -7.70
CA ALA A 133 20.79 -2.38 -8.81
C ALA A 133 20.61 -3.91 -8.89
N ARG A 134 20.70 -4.62 -7.76
CA ARG A 134 20.44 -6.08 -7.68
C ARG A 134 19.00 -6.48 -8.01
N LYS A 135 18.02 -5.60 -7.82
CA LYS A 135 16.62 -5.86 -8.19
C LYS A 135 16.36 -5.58 -9.66
N LEU A 136 16.89 -4.49 -10.21
CA LEU A 136 16.74 -4.17 -11.63
C LEU A 136 17.32 -5.25 -12.55
N THR A 137 18.45 -5.88 -12.20
CA THR A 137 19.02 -7.00 -12.99
C THR A 137 18.14 -8.26 -12.98
N ARG A 138 17.24 -8.39 -11.99
CA ARG A 138 16.28 -9.50 -11.89
C ARG A 138 14.94 -9.19 -12.56
N ILE A 139 14.68 -7.94 -12.95
CA ILE A 139 13.45 -7.58 -13.67
C ILE A 139 13.59 -8.03 -15.13
N PRO A 140 12.75 -8.97 -15.61
CA PRO A 140 12.78 -9.36 -17.00
C PRO A 140 12.19 -8.24 -17.87
N LYS A 141 13.04 -7.33 -18.38
CA LYS A 141 12.64 -6.19 -19.23
C LYS A 141 11.71 -6.59 -20.39
N ASN A 142 11.88 -7.81 -20.93
CA ASN A 142 11.04 -8.38 -21.99
C ASN A 142 9.59 -8.68 -21.58
N PHE A 143 9.29 -8.84 -20.29
CA PHE A 143 7.93 -9.09 -19.78
C PHE A 143 7.23 -7.80 -19.34
N LEU A 144 7.98 -6.84 -18.79
CA LEU A 144 7.47 -5.52 -18.36
C LEU A 144 6.65 -4.81 -19.46
N HIS A 145 7.08 -4.99 -20.71
CA HIS A 145 6.49 -4.36 -21.91
C HIS A 145 5.53 -5.29 -22.69
N LYS A 146 5.19 -6.47 -22.16
CA LYS A 146 4.37 -7.48 -22.87
C LYS A 146 3.17 -7.99 -22.08
N VAL A 147 3.25 -8.04 -20.75
CA VAL A 147 2.18 -8.57 -19.89
C VAL A 147 1.99 -7.68 -18.66
N PRO A 148 0.75 -7.49 -18.16
CA PRO A 148 0.53 -6.80 -16.90
C PRO A 148 1.20 -7.54 -15.73
N THR A 149 2.04 -6.84 -14.97
CA THR A 149 2.70 -7.36 -13.77
C THR A 149 2.66 -6.30 -12.67
N CYS A 150 2.90 -6.66 -11.40
CA CYS A 150 2.91 -5.69 -10.29
C CYS A 150 3.99 -4.58 -10.42
N LEU A 151 4.94 -4.71 -11.36
CA LEU A 151 5.90 -3.66 -11.68
C LEU A 151 5.23 -2.41 -12.29
N LEU A 152 4.06 -2.56 -12.91
CA LEU A 152 3.22 -1.44 -13.37
C LEU A 152 2.63 -0.61 -12.21
N HIS A 153 2.89 -0.95 -10.94
CA HIS A 153 2.50 -0.16 -9.76
C HIS A 153 3.64 0.74 -9.22
N ASN A 154 4.86 0.62 -9.77
CA ASN A 154 6.04 1.33 -9.26
C ASN A 154 6.90 1.87 -10.42
N MET A 155 6.27 2.24 -11.54
CA MET A 155 7.00 2.64 -12.75
C MET A 155 7.74 3.96 -12.60
N GLU A 156 7.30 4.83 -11.68
CA GLU A 156 7.99 6.07 -11.29
C GLU A 156 9.37 5.85 -10.67
N GLY A 157 9.65 4.62 -10.22
CA GLY A 157 10.98 4.17 -9.83
C GLY A 157 11.77 3.49 -10.95
N SER A 158 11.25 3.41 -12.17
CA SER A 158 11.90 2.75 -13.32
C SER A 158 12.48 3.76 -14.31
N GLU A 159 13.48 3.30 -15.06
CA GLU A 159 14.19 4.08 -16.09
C GLU A 159 14.17 3.28 -17.39
N ASP A 160 14.36 3.94 -18.54
CA ASP A 160 14.37 3.34 -19.89
C ASP A 160 13.07 2.58 -20.24
N LEU A 161 11.92 3.20 -19.99
CA LEU A 161 10.59 2.62 -20.26
C LEU A 161 10.15 2.82 -21.72
N GLU A 162 9.72 1.74 -22.39
CA GLU A 162 9.17 1.81 -23.74
C GLU A 162 7.67 2.17 -23.70
N TRP A 163 7.37 3.46 -23.53
CA TRP A 163 6.01 3.97 -23.32
C TRP A 163 4.97 3.50 -24.35
N GLU A 164 5.34 3.39 -25.64
CA GLU A 164 4.45 2.88 -26.70
C GLU A 164 3.99 1.43 -26.48
N LYS A 165 4.78 0.62 -25.76
CA LYS A 165 4.40 -0.74 -25.35
C LYS A 165 3.65 -0.74 -24.03
N ILE A 166 4.08 0.09 -23.07
CA ILE A 166 3.46 0.20 -21.74
C ILE A 166 2.03 0.70 -21.82
N LEU A 167 1.72 1.71 -22.63
CA LEU A 167 0.35 2.24 -22.80
C LEU A 167 -0.64 1.15 -23.26
N LYS A 168 -0.18 0.10 -23.97
CA LYS A 168 -1.01 -1.05 -24.38
C LYS A 168 -1.35 -2.01 -23.23
N LEU A 169 -0.78 -1.79 -22.03
CA LEU A 169 -1.01 -2.56 -20.80
C LEU A 169 -1.89 -1.80 -19.78
N GLN A 170 -2.48 -0.66 -20.15
CA GLN A 170 -3.45 0.05 -19.32
C GLN A 170 -4.67 -0.81 -18.98
N THR A 171 -5.30 -0.55 -17.85
CA THR A 171 -6.62 -1.11 -17.54
C THR A 171 -7.70 -0.50 -18.45
N PRO A 172 -8.90 -1.10 -18.55
CA PRO A 172 -10.03 -0.50 -19.27
C PRO A 172 -10.50 0.87 -18.75
N LYS A 173 -9.95 1.37 -17.62
CA LYS A 173 -10.17 2.73 -17.10
C LYS A 173 -9.04 3.71 -17.46
N GLY A 174 -8.09 3.35 -18.34
CA GLY A 174 -6.96 4.21 -18.72
C GLY A 174 -5.81 4.25 -17.70
N THR A 175 -5.83 3.35 -16.72
CA THR A 175 -4.95 3.42 -15.53
C THR A 175 -3.82 2.40 -15.60
N PHE A 176 -2.74 2.64 -14.86
CA PHE A 176 -1.74 1.61 -14.59
C PHE A 176 -2.04 0.94 -13.25
N ILE A 177 -2.69 -0.23 -13.35
CA ILE A 177 -3.27 -0.95 -12.21
C ILE A 177 -4.20 0.00 -11.43
N THR A 178 -3.80 0.41 -10.23
CA THR A 178 -4.58 1.21 -9.26
C THR A 178 -3.70 2.27 -8.59
N SER A 179 -2.53 2.58 -9.17
CA SER A 179 -1.56 3.54 -8.61
C SER A 179 -1.75 4.94 -9.23
N PRO A 180 -2.11 5.95 -8.42
CA PRO A 180 -2.06 7.34 -8.86
C PRO A 180 -0.64 7.82 -9.18
N SER A 181 0.38 7.46 -8.39
CA SER A 181 1.79 7.86 -8.60
C SER A 181 2.33 7.42 -9.97
N THR A 182 2.15 6.15 -10.33
CA THR A 182 2.54 5.62 -11.64
C THR A 182 1.69 6.26 -12.75
N THR A 183 0.39 6.47 -12.53
CA THR A 183 -0.48 7.09 -13.56
C THR A 183 -0.09 8.55 -13.81
N ALA A 184 0.24 9.31 -12.76
CA ALA A 184 0.79 10.67 -12.83
C ALA A 184 2.13 10.70 -13.57
N PHE A 185 3.01 9.71 -13.32
CA PHE A 185 4.26 9.56 -14.05
C PHE A 185 4.04 9.28 -15.54
N ALA A 186 3.07 8.44 -15.90
CA ALA A 186 2.69 8.26 -17.30
C ALA A 186 2.17 9.55 -17.95
N VAL A 187 1.39 10.39 -17.24
CA VAL A 187 0.97 11.72 -17.75
C VAL A 187 2.19 12.62 -18.00
N MET A 188 3.15 12.69 -17.08
CA MET A 188 4.36 13.51 -17.24
C MET A 188 5.16 13.14 -18.49
N GLU A 189 5.28 11.85 -18.77
CA GLU A 189 6.17 11.31 -19.82
C GLU A 189 5.49 11.22 -21.19
N THR A 190 4.16 11.04 -21.23
CA THR A 190 3.43 10.74 -22.48
C THR A 190 2.30 11.73 -22.82
N LYS A 191 1.87 12.55 -21.86
CA LYS A 191 0.66 13.39 -21.94
C LYS A 191 -0.62 12.59 -22.32
N ASN A 192 -0.68 11.29 -22.03
CA ASN A 192 -1.82 10.44 -22.37
C ASN A 192 -3.11 10.92 -21.67
N GLY A 193 -4.16 11.15 -22.47
CA GLY A 193 -5.45 11.68 -22.01
C GLY A 193 -6.21 10.74 -21.07
N ASP A 194 -6.12 9.42 -21.28
CA ASP A 194 -6.83 8.44 -20.44
C ASP A 194 -6.26 8.40 -19.01
N CYS A 195 -4.93 8.46 -18.88
CA CYS A 195 -4.25 8.65 -17.59
C CYS A 195 -4.64 9.99 -16.95
N LEU A 196 -4.73 11.07 -17.73
CA LEU A 196 -5.13 12.39 -17.21
C LEU A 196 -6.57 12.39 -16.69
N ILE A 197 -7.50 11.69 -17.35
CA ILE A 197 -8.89 11.54 -16.86
C ILE A 197 -8.91 10.92 -15.46
N LEU A 198 -8.07 9.90 -15.18
CA LEU A 198 -7.94 9.37 -13.83
C LEU A 198 -7.39 10.41 -12.86
N ILE A 199 -6.31 11.12 -13.20
CA ILE A 199 -5.70 12.07 -12.28
C ILE A 199 -6.65 13.24 -11.99
N ASN A 200 -7.35 13.77 -12.99
CA ASN A 200 -8.43 14.74 -12.79
C ASN A 200 -9.50 14.18 -11.85
N TYR A 201 -10.02 12.97 -12.11
CA TYR A 201 -10.99 12.32 -11.23
C TYR A 201 -10.48 12.16 -9.80
N VAL A 202 -9.23 11.76 -9.60
CA VAL A 202 -8.59 11.61 -8.29
C VAL A 202 -8.43 12.96 -7.59
N VAL A 203 -7.99 14.02 -8.29
CA VAL A 203 -7.79 15.35 -7.70
C VAL A 203 -9.12 16.04 -7.37
N GLU A 204 -10.11 15.97 -8.28
CA GLU A 204 -11.46 16.48 -8.07
C GLU A 204 -12.16 15.70 -6.95
N LYS A 205 -12.12 14.36 -7.01
CA LYS A 205 -12.68 13.49 -5.97
C LYS A 205 -11.98 13.70 -4.64
N PHE A 206 -10.76 14.24 -4.60
CA PHE A 206 -10.06 14.39 -3.34
C PHE A 206 -9.71 15.84 -2.96
N ASN A 207 -10.32 16.88 -3.55
CA ASN A 207 -9.99 18.28 -3.23
C ASN A 207 -8.46 18.60 -3.25
N GLY A 208 -7.66 17.89 -4.06
CA GLY A 208 -6.19 17.92 -4.04
C GLY A 208 -5.49 16.78 -3.28
N GLY A 209 -6.17 16.08 -2.36
CA GLY A 209 -5.70 14.85 -1.69
C GLY A 209 -6.65 14.18 -0.68
N ASP A 210 -7.60 14.89 -0.07
CA ASP A 210 -8.53 14.48 1.01
C ASP A 210 -9.80 13.71 0.55
N VAL A 211 -10.16 12.57 1.17
CA VAL A 211 -10.94 11.49 0.50
C VAL A 211 -12.49 11.54 0.61
N PHE A 212 -13.21 11.49 -0.54
CA PHE A 212 -14.69 11.56 -0.67
C PHE A 212 -15.50 10.25 -0.47
N ASP A 213 -16.81 10.45 -0.25
CA ASP A 213 -17.90 9.48 -0.41
C ASP A 213 -18.31 9.21 -1.89
N ASN A 214 -18.64 7.95 -2.24
CA ASN A 214 -19.38 7.48 -3.45
C ASN A 214 -18.67 7.53 -4.86
N PHE A 215 -19.18 6.99 -6.01
CA PHE A 215 -20.25 6.00 -6.34
C PHE A 215 -19.92 5.06 -7.57
N LYS A 216 -19.34 3.88 -7.32
CA LYS A 216 -19.51 2.53 -7.96
C LYS A 216 -19.71 2.31 -9.50
N LYS A 217 -18.88 1.44 -10.12
CA LYS A 217 -19.35 0.31 -11.02
C LYS A 217 -18.27 -0.72 -11.48
N VAL A 218 -18.74 -1.99 -11.63
CA VAL A 218 -18.17 -3.20 -12.30
C VAL A 218 -17.18 -4.13 -11.53
N LYS A 219 -17.32 -5.45 -11.77
CA LYS A 219 -16.74 -6.61 -11.06
C LYS A 219 -15.47 -7.18 -11.74
N LYS A 220 -14.40 -7.45 -10.96
CA LYS A 220 -13.58 -8.71 -10.96
C LYS A 220 -12.40 -8.58 -9.97
N PHE A 221 -11.97 -9.70 -9.38
CA PHE A 221 -10.75 -9.80 -8.56
C PHE A 221 -9.70 -10.68 -9.27
N MET A 222 -8.44 -10.24 -9.33
CA MET A 222 -7.25 -11.03 -9.71
C MET A 222 -6.00 -10.42 -9.05
N CYS A 223 -5.08 -11.24 -8.50
CA CYS A 223 -3.87 -10.79 -7.80
C CYS A 223 -2.54 -11.12 -8.54
N TYR A 224 -2.55 -10.96 -9.87
CA TYR A 224 -1.42 -11.16 -10.81
C TYR A 224 -0.99 -12.61 -11.07
N SER A 225 -0.70 -12.89 -12.35
CA SER A 225 -0.15 -14.15 -12.84
C SER A 225 1.38 -14.09 -12.96
N GLY A 226 2.08 -15.19 -12.64
CA GLY A 226 3.50 -15.35 -12.95
C GLY A 226 4.49 -14.73 -11.95
N GLN A 227 4.07 -14.51 -10.69
CA GLN A 227 4.94 -14.08 -9.60
C GLN A 227 4.92 -15.09 -8.46
N ALA A 228 6.08 -15.34 -7.85
CA ALA A 228 6.18 -16.21 -6.68
C ALA A 228 5.47 -15.57 -5.48
N PHE A 229 4.58 -16.34 -4.84
CA PHE A 229 3.78 -15.84 -3.73
C PHE A 229 4.47 -16.11 -2.39
N GLU A 230 4.81 -15.05 -1.65
CA GLU A 230 5.64 -15.15 -0.44
C GLU A 230 5.01 -14.56 0.84
N SER A 231 3.73 -14.17 0.83
CA SER A 231 3.11 -13.48 1.98
C SER A 231 2.19 -14.36 2.82
N PRO A 232 2.29 -14.35 4.17
CA PRO A 232 1.41 -15.14 5.04
C PRO A 232 -0.09 -14.85 4.91
N SER A 233 -0.53 -13.59 4.85
CA SER A 233 -1.96 -13.26 4.99
C SER A 233 -2.83 -13.73 3.82
N PRO A 234 -2.45 -13.62 2.53
CA PRO A 234 -3.32 -14.09 1.46
C PRO A 234 -3.14 -15.60 1.21
N SER A 235 -2.01 -16.20 1.64
CA SER A 235 -1.88 -17.65 1.77
C SER A 235 -2.84 -18.22 2.83
N PHE A 236 -3.05 -17.49 3.94
CA PHE A 236 -4.04 -17.87 4.96
C PHE A 236 -5.48 -17.69 4.47
N ASN A 237 -5.77 -16.62 3.71
CA ASN A 237 -7.07 -16.48 3.04
C ASN A 237 -7.31 -17.60 2.00
N LEU A 238 -6.28 -18.01 1.25
CA LEU A 238 -6.36 -19.15 0.33
C LEU A 238 -6.61 -20.47 1.08
N TYR A 239 -5.96 -20.68 2.22
CA TYR A 239 -6.17 -21.85 3.08
C TYR A 239 -7.61 -21.91 3.61
N ARG A 240 -8.14 -20.80 4.14
CA ARG A 240 -9.55 -20.73 4.59
C ARG A 240 -10.52 -20.94 3.44
N ALA A 241 -10.27 -20.34 2.27
CA ALA A 241 -11.10 -20.51 1.09
C ALA A 241 -11.08 -21.93 0.51
N SER A 242 -9.99 -22.69 0.71
CA SER A 242 -9.92 -24.08 0.28
C SER A 242 -10.54 -25.07 1.26
N GLN A 243 -10.89 -24.67 2.49
CA GLN A 243 -11.60 -25.54 3.44
C GLN A 243 -13.09 -25.75 3.06
N VAL A 244 -13.71 -24.83 2.33
CA VAL A 244 -15.12 -24.94 1.88
C VAL A 244 -15.29 -25.72 0.56
N LEU A 245 -14.40 -26.67 0.28
CA LEU A 245 -14.38 -27.45 -0.97
C LEU A 245 -15.50 -28.49 -1.03
N PHE A 246 -16.08 -28.71 -2.21
CA PHE A 246 -16.97 -29.83 -2.47
C PHE A 246 -16.19 -31.08 -2.94
N PRO A 247 -16.67 -32.30 -2.65
CA PRO A 247 -16.00 -33.54 -3.07
C PRO A 247 -15.72 -33.58 -4.58
N GLY A 248 -14.43 -33.72 -4.95
CA GLY A 248 -13.96 -33.76 -6.34
C GLY A 248 -13.34 -32.46 -6.85
N GLU A 249 -13.36 -31.36 -6.09
CA GLU A 249 -12.72 -30.09 -6.45
C GLU A 249 -11.18 -30.10 -6.25
N LYS A 250 -10.48 -30.88 -7.09
CA LYS A 250 -9.02 -31.08 -7.03
C LYS A 250 -8.19 -29.81 -6.90
N ILE A 251 -8.61 -28.71 -7.53
CA ILE A 251 -7.91 -27.42 -7.44
C ILE A 251 -7.91 -26.83 -6.02
N LEU A 252 -8.96 -27.08 -5.24
CA LEU A 252 -9.03 -26.67 -3.83
C LEU A 252 -8.28 -27.65 -2.92
N GLU A 253 -8.27 -28.94 -3.24
CA GLU A 253 -7.41 -29.93 -2.57
C GLU A 253 -5.92 -29.53 -2.71
N GLU A 254 -5.46 -29.24 -3.93
CA GLU A 254 -4.11 -28.75 -4.21
C GLU A 254 -3.81 -27.41 -3.52
N ALA A 255 -4.74 -26.45 -3.57
CA ALA A 255 -4.60 -25.15 -2.90
C ALA A 255 -4.50 -25.28 -1.37
N ARG A 256 -5.24 -26.22 -0.76
CA ARG A 256 -5.20 -26.52 0.68
C ARG A 256 -3.85 -27.09 1.09
N GLU A 257 -3.35 -28.10 0.39
CA GLU A 257 -2.05 -28.71 0.73
C GLU A 257 -0.88 -27.71 0.55
N PHE A 258 -0.91 -26.93 -0.54
CA PHE A 258 0.08 -25.87 -0.78
C PHE A 258 0.07 -24.81 0.34
N SER A 259 -1.09 -24.22 0.62
CA SER A 259 -1.21 -23.12 1.58
C SER A 259 -0.95 -23.58 3.02
N TYR A 260 -1.46 -24.74 3.42
CA TYR A 260 -1.16 -25.35 4.73
C TYR A 260 0.34 -25.58 4.92
N THR A 261 1.00 -26.20 3.94
CA THR A 261 2.44 -26.50 3.99
C THR A 261 3.26 -25.22 4.09
N PHE A 262 2.94 -24.22 3.26
CA PHE A 262 3.60 -22.90 3.29
C PHE A 262 3.46 -22.22 4.66
N LEU A 263 2.24 -22.14 5.20
CA LEU A 263 1.98 -21.47 6.48
C LEU A 263 2.65 -22.22 7.65
N LYS A 264 2.64 -23.55 7.64
CA LYS A 264 3.29 -24.38 8.68
C LYS A 264 4.82 -24.24 8.66
N GLN A 265 5.44 -24.15 7.48
CA GLN A 265 6.88 -23.86 7.36
C GLN A 265 7.23 -22.44 7.85
N ARG A 266 6.39 -21.44 7.55
CA ARG A 266 6.57 -20.06 8.05
C ARG A 266 6.34 -19.96 9.56
N LEU A 267 5.38 -20.68 10.12
CA LEU A 267 5.15 -20.78 11.57
C LEU A 267 6.37 -21.39 12.28
N ALA A 268 6.88 -22.53 11.77
CA ALA A 268 8.04 -23.22 12.34
C ALA A 268 9.34 -22.40 12.28
N SER A 269 9.49 -21.52 11.28
CA SER A 269 10.64 -20.63 11.12
C SER A 269 10.46 -19.25 11.77
N ASN A 270 9.32 -19.00 12.44
CA ASN A 270 8.93 -17.70 13.01
C ASN A 270 8.91 -16.55 11.97
N GLN A 271 8.48 -16.86 10.74
CA GLN A 271 8.40 -15.95 9.59
C GLN A 271 6.95 -15.65 9.17
N LEU A 272 6.06 -15.42 10.13
CA LEU A 272 4.64 -15.08 9.88
C LEU A 272 4.34 -13.58 9.84
N LEU A 273 5.36 -12.72 9.93
CA LEU A 273 5.20 -11.29 9.64
C LEU A 273 4.82 -11.13 8.16
N ASP A 274 3.75 -10.39 7.91
CA ASP A 274 3.28 -10.09 6.56
C ASP A 274 3.79 -8.72 6.09
N LYS A 275 4.19 -8.65 4.82
CA LYS A 275 4.78 -7.46 4.22
C LYS A 275 3.75 -6.36 3.91
N TRP A 276 2.49 -6.74 3.72
CA TRP A 276 1.40 -5.87 3.27
C TRP A 276 0.39 -5.57 4.39
N LEU A 277 0.41 -6.36 5.47
CA LEU A 277 -0.48 -6.25 6.62
C LEU A 277 0.29 -6.21 7.94
N ILE A 278 0.26 -5.07 8.65
CA ILE A 278 0.87 -4.95 9.98
C ILE A 278 -0.19 -5.29 11.04
N SER A 279 -0.20 -6.56 11.46
CA SER A 279 -1.11 -7.03 12.51
C SER A 279 -0.35 -7.74 13.62
N LYS A 280 -0.56 -7.28 14.86
CA LYS A 280 -0.02 -7.91 16.08
C LYS A 280 -0.59 -9.31 16.33
N HIS A 281 -1.73 -9.62 15.71
CA HIS A 281 -2.49 -10.84 15.95
C HIS A 281 -2.38 -11.86 14.81
N LEU A 282 -1.83 -11.50 13.64
CA LEU A 282 -1.77 -12.39 12.46
C LEU A 282 -1.09 -13.74 12.76
N THR A 283 0.01 -13.75 13.53
CA THR A 283 0.67 -14.99 13.97
C THR A 283 -0.27 -15.89 14.78
N ASN A 284 -1.08 -15.31 15.67
CA ASN A 284 -2.04 -16.05 16.50
C ASN A 284 -3.27 -16.47 15.69
N GLU A 285 -3.74 -15.64 14.76
CA GLU A 285 -4.85 -15.94 13.85
C GLU A 285 -4.49 -17.13 12.94
N ILE A 286 -3.32 -17.08 12.30
CA ILE A 286 -2.80 -18.18 11.47
C ILE A 286 -2.61 -19.44 12.30
N LYS A 287 -1.99 -19.34 13.49
CA LYS A 287 -1.81 -20.51 14.37
C LYS A 287 -3.16 -21.13 14.74
N THR A 288 -4.11 -20.33 15.21
CA THR A 288 -5.44 -20.81 15.63
C THR A 288 -6.20 -21.43 14.46
N GLY A 289 -6.19 -20.81 13.27
CA GLY A 289 -6.85 -21.36 12.08
C GLY A 289 -6.16 -22.57 11.46
N LEU A 290 -4.88 -22.84 11.77
CA LEU A 290 -4.21 -24.10 11.43
C LEU A 290 -4.49 -25.21 12.45
N ASP A 291 -4.74 -24.84 13.71
CA ASP A 291 -5.06 -25.76 14.81
C ASP A 291 -6.58 -26.12 14.84
N MET A 292 -7.46 -25.25 14.32
CA MET A 292 -8.91 -25.46 14.14
C MET A 292 -9.33 -25.26 12.66
N PRO A 293 -9.73 -26.32 11.94
CA PRO A 293 -10.36 -26.20 10.62
C PRO A 293 -11.75 -25.53 10.71
N CYS A 294 -12.20 -24.83 9.64
CA CYS A 294 -13.51 -24.13 9.62
C CYS A 294 -14.72 -25.01 10.02
N ASP A 295 -14.65 -26.33 9.83
CA ASP A 295 -15.69 -27.29 10.28
C ASP A 295 -15.89 -27.33 11.81
N SER A 296 -15.05 -26.62 12.57
CA SER A 296 -15.03 -26.57 14.04
C SER A 296 -15.14 -25.15 14.61
N ASP A 297 -15.53 -24.16 13.81
CA ASP A 297 -15.49 -22.73 14.16
C ASP A 297 -16.32 -22.36 15.42
N TRP A 298 -15.60 -22.10 16.52
CA TRP A 298 -16.10 -21.33 17.65
C TRP A 298 -15.63 -19.88 17.52
N VAL A 299 -16.56 -18.96 17.24
CA VAL A 299 -16.25 -17.52 17.06
C VAL A 299 -15.56 -16.97 18.30
N ARG A 300 -14.33 -16.47 18.12
CA ARG A 300 -13.56 -15.74 19.14
C ARG A 300 -12.97 -14.45 18.59
N ASP A 301 -12.81 -13.52 19.52
CA ASP A 301 -12.51 -12.10 19.33
C ASP A 301 -11.26 -11.85 18.46
N SER A 302 -11.34 -10.83 17.60
CA SER A 302 -10.28 -10.47 16.64
C SER A 302 -9.99 -8.97 16.70
N ASP A 303 -9.22 -8.55 17.70
CA ASP A 303 -8.80 -7.15 17.87
C ASP A 303 -8.00 -6.63 16.66
N ASP A 304 -8.21 -5.34 16.34
CA ASP A 304 -8.23 -4.87 14.96
C ASP A 304 -6.86 -4.62 14.28
N ARG A 305 -6.88 -4.58 12.94
CA ARG A 305 -5.69 -4.58 12.06
C ARG A 305 -5.31 -3.16 11.59
N LYS A 306 -4.04 -2.92 11.22
CA LYS A 306 -3.60 -1.65 10.59
C LYS A 306 -2.63 -1.86 9.43
N SER A 307 -2.92 -1.24 8.29
CA SER A 307 -1.96 -1.01 7.19
C SER A 307 -1.47 0.45 7.24
N THR A 308 -0.34 0.76 6.60
CA THR A 308 0.18 2.14 6.44
C THR A 308 -0.74 3.06 5.64
N THR A 309 -1.80 2.51 5.08
CA THR A 309 -2.92 3.25 4.50
C THR A 309 -4.18 2.68 5.15
N GLY A 310 -4.88 3.49 5.95
CA GLY A 310 -6.01 3.04 6.75
C GLY A 310 -7.24 2.72 5.90
N MET A 311 -8.02 1.72 6.32
CA MET A 311 -9.32 1.36 5.71
C MET A 311 -10.44 1.44 6.77
N PRO A 312 -11.09 2.62 6.92
CA PRO A 312 -12.03 2.84 8.03
C PRO A 312 -13.30 1.98 7.97
N GLU A 313 -13.76 1.57 6.79
CA GLU A 313 -14.93 0.68 6.66
C GLU A 313 -14.63 -0.78 7.06
N ILE A 314 -13.36 -1.12 7.35
CA ILE A 314 -12.90 -2.47 7.69
C ILE A 314 -12.36 -2.53 9.12
N ASN A 315 -11.57 -1.54 9.54
CA ASN A 315 -11.02 -1.47 10.89
C ASN A 315 -11.63 -0.25 11.60
N ASP A 316 -12.66 -0.50 12.41
CA ASP A 316 -13.44 0.54 13.12
C ASP A 316 -13.71 0.09 14.56
N ASN A 317 -13.32 0.93 15.51
CA ASN A 317 -13.58 0.70 16.94
C ASN A 317 -15.09 0.54 17.24
N ALA A 318 -15.99 1.14 16.45
CA ALA A 318 -17.43 0.97 16.62
C ALA A 318 -17.88 -0.48 16.35
N TYR A 319 -17.26 -1.18 15.38
CA TYR A 319 -17.51 -2.61 15.17
C TYR A 319 -16.96 -3.45 16.33
N MET A 320 -15.79 -3.07 16.85
CA MET A 320 -15.15 -3.72 18.00
C MET A 320 -15.99 -3.60 19.27
N GLU A 321 -16.47 -2.40 19.58
CA GLU A 321 -17.34 -2.14 20.74
C GLU A 321 -18.67 -2.88 20.61
N LEU A 322 -19.29 -2.87 19.41
CA LEU A 322 -20.51 -3.62 19.14
C LEU A 322 -20.32 -5.13 19.32
N ALA A 323 -19.24 -5.70 18.78
CA ALA A 323 -18.92 -7.13 18.92
C ALA A 323 -18.71 -7.52 20.39
N LYS A 324 -17.96 -6.71 21.15
CA LYS A 324 -17.71 -6.95 22.59
C LYS A 324 -19.00 -6.82 23.42
N LEU A 325 -19.86 -5.85 23.11
CA LEU A 325 -21.17 -5.70 23.78
C LEU A 325 -22.12 -6.87 23.47
N ASP A 326 -22.23 -7.29 22.21
CA ASP A 326 -23.12 -8.37 21.80
C ASP A 326 -22.65 -9.73 22.34
N TYR A 327 -21.35 -10.01 22.27
CA TYR A 327 -20.75 -11.21 22.86
C TYR A 327 -21.03 -11.30 24.37
N ASN A 328 -20.79 -10.22 25.12
CA ASN A 328 -21.05 -10.18 26.56
C ASN A 328 -22.53 -10.34 26.89
N ARG A 329 -23.43 -9.78 26.06
CA ARG A 329 -24.88 -9.95 26.21
C ARG A 329 -25.32 -11.40 26.00
N CYS A 330 -24.82 -12.05 24.94
CA CYS A 330 -25.07 -13.45 24.67
C CYS A 330 -24.49 -14.36 25.77
N GLN A 331 -23.25 -14.10 26.21
CA GLN A 331 -22.61 -14.86 27.29
C GLN A 331 -23.39 -14.75 28.60
N SER A 332 -23.86 -13.55 28.97
CA SER A 332 -24.69 -13.32 30.16
C SER A 332 -25.98 -14.16 30.10
N ARG A 333 -26.63 -14.23 28.93
CA ARG A 333 -27.81 -15.08 28.74
C ARG A 333 -27.48 -16.57 28.87
N HIS A 334 -26.42 -17.03 28.20
CA HIS A 334 -25.99 -18.44 28.26
C HIS A 334 -25.62 -18.86 29.70
N GLN A 335 -25.07 -17.98 30.52
CA GLN A 335 -24.80 -18.25 31.94
C GLN A 335 -26.10 -18.45 32.74
N MET A 336 -27.15 -17.67 32.48
CA MET A 336 -28.47 -17.86 33.10
C MET A 336 -29.10 -19.19 32.68
N ASP A 337 -29.08 -19.50 31.38
CA ASP A 337 -29.64 -20.74 30.85
C ASP A 337 -28.87 -21.97 31.36
N TRP A 338 -27.54 -21.88 31.46
CA TRP A 338 -26.70 -22.92 32.08
C TRP A 338 -27.05 -23.17 33.55
N ASN A 339 -27.16 -22.11 34.36
CA ASN A 339 -27.51 -22.24 35.77
C ASN A 339 -28.91 -22.84 35.97
N HIS A 340 -29.84 -22.61 35.04
CA HIS A 340 -31.16 -23.24 35.07
C HIS A 340 -31.13 -24.71 34.66
N MET A 341 -30.29 -25.10 33.70
CA MET A 341 -30.07 -26.51 33.32
C MET A 341 -29.36 -27.36 34.39
N GLN A 342 -28.82 -26.73 35.44
CA GLN A 342 -28.20 -27.41 36.59
C GLN A 342 -29.15 -27.60 37.78
N GLN A 343 -30.42 -27.19 37.66
CA GLN A 343 -31.50 -27.36 38.65
C GLN A 343 -32.43 -28.51 38.26
#